data_AF-B0R688-F1
#
_entry.id   AF-B0R688-F1
#
_cell.length_a   1.000
_cell.length_b   1.000
_cell.length_c   1.000
_cell.angle_alpha   90.00
_cell.angle_beta   90.00
_cell.angle_gamma   90.00
#
_symmetry.space_group_name_H-M   'P 1'
#
loop_
_entity.id
_entity.type
_entity.pdbx_description
1 polymer ?
#
loop_
_entity_poly.entity_id
_entity_poly.type
_entity_poly.pdbx_seq_one_letter_code
_entity_poly.pdbx_strand_id
1 'polypeptide(L)'
;MNHLIVLFDVIAVAAYVAAIGVGIQTYRDTTDIAGFWVNYTYICGLGFLWTGVVALEWIGVAGPVMDAFSTSLLAVLIGVVAISSTGTISIVEDLKTSNARAHRRRKDAEQAKRRADEQRAQAQEAKAEAQDAREEAETLAAKLQERAAERDAQLSKKASEYSSVMEKAASGDLTVRANSSSDSDAMTEVGQAFNEMIAAFEEMVARTREFAGDVADNSRDIHASVDEIEAASEQVAESVQEISAGTDREHTRLADATDELQSLSGAVEEVAASASQVADVSDQAADRGRQGSDDAAAAVTQMTDIQSETEAVVSEANALAAEAQEIRRVVDLINDITDQTHLLALNASIEAARADQDGDGFAVVAAEVKELAEETNEATDEIETLVDNLLSSTQSVVDDSEQMAATVSSGTETVENALTALEEIGDHVTDVNEAVQQIDDATDAQAASADTTVSMIEEIEDISEQNSSEAASVSAAAQQQTASLSDVTDGVTRLVDRADTLQDVLTGFTVDSDDYELDVDTSRPATTNPELEADD
;
A
#
# COMPACT_ATOMS: atom_id res chain seq x y z
N MET A 1 166.92 -13.96 -77.25
CA MET A 1 165.46 -14.06 -77.54
C MET A 1 164.65 -14.45 -76.29
N ASN A 2 165.19 -15.23 -75.35
CA ASN A 2 164.45 -15.77 -74.19
C ASN A 2 163.92 -14.78 -73.14
N HIS A 3 164.55 -13.62 -72.91
CA HIS A 3 164.05 -12.70 -71.87
C HIS A 3 162.84 -11.85 -72.29
N LEU A 4 162.52 -11.75 -73.59
CA LEU A 4 161.38 -10.95 -74.05
C LEU A 4 160.04 -11.71 -73.87
N ILE A 5 160.04 -13.04 -74.03
CA ILE A 5 158.84 -13.89 -73.94
C ILE A 5 158.29 -13.93 -72.51
N VAL A 6 159.17 -14.05 -71.51
CA VAL A 6 158.78 -14.08 -70.09
C VAL A 6 158.05 -12.79 -69.67
N LEU A 7 158.45 -11.63 -70.21
CA LEU A 7 157.77 -10.36 -69.91
C LEU A 7 156.34 -10.33 -70.48
N PHE A 8 156.14 -10.87 -71.69
CA PHE A 8 154.81 -10.93 -72.30
C PHE A 8 153.86 -11.87 -71.55
N ASP A 9 154.34 -13.01 -71.04
CA ASP A 9 153.50 -13.95 -70.29
C ASP A 9 153.07 -13.38 -68.93
N VAL A 10 153.93 -12.64 -68.23
CA VAL A 10 153.56 -11.97 -66.97
C VAL A 10 152.50 -10.88 -67.21
N ILE A 11 152.62 -10.12 -68.30
CA ILE A 11 151.61 -9.12 -68.68
C ILE A 11 150.28 -9.81 -69.06
N ALA A 12 150.33 -10.95 -69.76
CA ALA A 12 149.15 -11.71 -70.14
C ALA A 12 148.39 -12.25 -68.92
N VAL A 13 149.09 -12.79 -67.91
CA VAL A 13 148.48 -13.27 -66.66
C VAL A 13 147.72 -12.15 -65.94
N ALA A 14 148.31 -10.94 -65.85
CA ALA A 14 147.65 -9.79 -65.23
C ALA A 14 146.40 -9.32 -66.00
N ALA A 15 146.43 -9.37 -67.34
CA ALA A 15 145.28 -9.03 -68.18
C ALA A 15 144.10 -10.00 -68.00
N TYR A 16 144.37 -11.31 -67.86
CA TYR A 16 143.32 -12.31 -67.63
C TYR A 16 142.63 -12.15 -66.28
N VAL A 17 143.35 -11.79 -65.22
CA VAL A 17 142.74 -11.52 -63.90
C VAL A 17 141.80 -10.32 -63.96
N ALA A 18 142.18 -9.25 -64.66
CA ALA A 18 141.31 -8.08 -64.86
C ALA A 18 140.04 -8.43 -65.67
N ALA A 19 140.18 -9.26 -66.71
CA ALA A 19 139.05 -9.70 -67.54
C ALA A 19 138.04 -10.57 -66.75
N ILE A 20 138.51 -11.47 -65.87
CA ILE A 20 137.65 -12.26 -64.98
C ILE A 20 136.84 -11.34 -64.05
N GLY A 21 137.45 -10.27 -63.55
CA GLY A 21 136.77 -9.28 -62.69
C GLY A 21 135.60 -8.57 -63.37
N VAL A 22 135.80 -8.10 -64.62
CA VAL A 22 134.73 -7.45 -65.42
C VAL A 22 133.60 -8.42 -65.72
N GLY A 23 133.90 -9.69 -66.00
CA GLY A 23 132.90 -10.72 -66.25
C GLY A 23 131.98 -10.99 -65.06
N ILE A 24 132.55 -11.13 -63.85
CA ILE A 24 131.78 -11.40 -62.62
C ILE A 24 130.92 -10.19 -62.21
N GLN A 25 131.45 -8.97 -62.33
CA GLN A 25 130.71 -7.77 -61.96
C GLN A 25 129.49 -7.54 -62.86
N THR A 26 129.65 -7.74 -64.17
CA THR A 26 128.58 -7.47 -65.15
C THR A 26 127.50 -8.55 -65.15
N TYR A 27 127.84 -9.80 -64.82
CA TYR A 27 126.87 -10.88 -64.61
C TYR A 27 125.83 -10.55 -63.52
N ARG A 28 126.22 -9.74 -62.51
CA ARG A 28 125.36 -9.43 -61.36
C ARG A 28 124.23 -8.44 -61.68
N ASP A 29 124.37 -7.63 -62.73
CA ASP A 29 123.46 -6.52 -63.04
C ASP A 29 122.50 -6.81 -64.21
N THR A 30 122.61 -7.93 -64.93
CA THR A 30 121.80 -8.18 -66.15
C THR A 30 121.25 -9.61 -66.21
N THR A 31 119.96 -9.79 -65.92
CA THR A 31 119.29 -11.11 -65.99
C THR A 31 119.05 -11.59 -67.42
N ASP A 32 118.86 -10.68 -68.38
CA ASP A 32 118.44 -11.04 -69.74
C ASP A 32 119.58 -11.54 -70.65
N ILE A 33 120.84 -11.51 -70.19
CA ILE A 33 122.02 -11.96 -70.97
C ILE A 33 123.03 -12.74 -70.09
N ALA A 34 122.57 -13.30 -68.98
CA ALA A 34 123.40 -13.95 -67.96
C ALA A 34 124.29 -15.09 -68.51
N GLY A 35 123.82 -15.83 -69.53
CA GLY A 35 124.56 -16.95 -70.13
C GLY A 35 125.85 -16.55 -70.85
N PHE A 36 125.91 -15.34 -71.44
CA PHE A 36 127.10 -14.87 -72.15
C PHE A 36 128.27 -14.59 -71.18
N TRP A 37 128.00 -13.93 -70.06
CA TRP A 37 129.02 -13.50 -69.10
C TRP A 37 129.62 -14.65 -68.29
N VAL A 38 128.85 -15.72 -68.02
CA VAL A 38 129.38 -16.96 -67.41
C VAL A 38 130.41 -17.60 -68.32
N ASN A 39 130.11 -17.69 -69.63
CA ASN A 39 131.01 -18.31 -70.61
C ASN A 39 132.30 -17.49 -70.79
N TYR A 40 132.19 -16.15 -70.84
CA TYR A 40 133.33 -15.24 -70.91
C TYR A 40 134.29 -15.41 -69.71
N THR A 41 133.74 -15.45 -68.49
CA THR A 41 134.53 -15.61 -67.25
C THR A 41 135.25 -16.97 -67.20
N TYR A 42 134.57 -18.03 -67.65
CA TYR A 42 135.13 -19.38 -67.68
C TYR A 42 136.32 -19.51 -68.65
N ILE A 43 136.22 -18.90 -69.84
CA ILE A 43 137.29 -18.90 -70.85
C ILE A 43 138.52 -18.12 -70.35
N CYS A 44 138.32 -16.96 -69.72
CA CYS A 44 139.42 -16.20 -69.14
C CYS A 44 140.13 -16.96 -68.00
N GLY A 45 139.39 -17.72 -67.19
CA GLY A 45 139.95 -18.58 -66.14
C GLY A 45 140.85 -19.70 -66.68
N LEU A 46 140.46 -20.33 -67.79
CA LEU A 46 141.28 -21.35 -68.45
C LEU A 46 142.56 -20.76 -69.08
N GLY A 47 142.46 -19.55 -69.67
CA GLY A 47 143.63 -18.82 -70.19
C GLY A 47 144.65 -18.47 -69.10
N PHE A 48 144.18 -18.07 -67.91
CA PHE A 48 145.03 -17.84 -66.74
C PHE A 48 145.76 -19.11 -66.28
N LEU A 49 145.04 -20.24 -66.21
CA LEU A 49 145.64 -21.53 -65.82
C LEU A 49 146.70 -21.98 -66.84
N TRP A 50 146.42 -21.84 -68.13
CA TRP A 50 147.36 -22.26 -69.18
C TRP A 50 148.63 -21.39 -69.20
N THR A 51 148.50 -20.06 -69.11
CA THR A 51 149.66 -19.15 -69.02
C THR A 51 150.48 -19.37 -67.75
N GLY A 52 149.84 -19.73 -66.62
CA GLY A 52 150.54 -20.12 -65.39
C GLY A 52 151.36 -21.42 -65.53
N VAL A 53 150.82 -22.42 -66.25
CA VAL A 53 151.53 -23.68 -66.55
C VAL A 53 152.74 -23.44 -67.45
N VAL A 54 152.59 -22.62 -68.50
CA VAL A 54 153.71 -22.23 -69.39
C VAL A 54 154.78 -21.44 -68.61
N ALA A 55 154.37 -20.54 -67.71
CA ALA A 55 155.32 -19.79 -66.88
C ALA A 55 156.12 -20.68 -65.90
N LEU A 56 155.51 -21.74 -65.36
CA LEU A 56 156.18 -22.72 -64.50
C LEU A 56 157.19 -23.60 -65.25
N GLU A 57 156.95 -23.86 -66.53
CA GLU A 57 157.86 -24.61 -67.40
C GLU A 57 159.20 -23.88 -67.59
N TRP A 58 159.18 -22.55 -67.68
CA TRP A 58 160.39 -21.72 -67.80
C TRP A 58 161.27 -21.70 -66.53
N ILE A 59 160.71 -22.04 -65.36
CA ILE A 59 161.44 -22.10 -64.09
C ILE A 59 162.15 -23.47 -63.90
N GLY A 60 162.03 -24.38 -64.86
CA GLY A 60 162.83 -25.62 -64.92
C GLY A 60 162.31 -26.77 -64.06
N VAL A 61 161.05 -26.70 -63.61
CA VAL A 61 160.42 -27.74 -62.79
C VAL A 61 159.74 -28.78 -63.70
N ALA A 62 160.45 -29.89 -63.94
CA ALA A 62 159.96 -31.16 -64.53
C ALA A 62 159.30 -31.08 -65.93
N GLY A 63 160.13 -31.23 -66.98
CA GLY A 63 159.74 -31.15 -68.40
C GLY A 63 158.67 -32.14 -68.92
N PRO A 64 158.60 -33.44 -68.57
CA PRO A 64 157.69 -34.36 -69.28
C PRO A 64 156.22 -34.32 -68.81
N VAL A 65 155.97 -33.99 -67.53
CA VAL A 65 154.60 -33.97 -66.97
C VAL A 65 153.87 -32.69 -67.35
N MET A 66 154.58 -31.56 -67.42
CA MET A 66 154.01 -30.25 -67.77
C MET A 66 153.62 -30.16 -69.24
N ASP A 67 154.35 -30.82 -70.14
CA ASP A 67 154.00 -30.89 -71.56
C ASP A 67 152.68 -31.64 -71.80
N ALA A 68 152.41 -32.70 -71.00
CA ALA A 68 151.14 -33.42 -71.00
C ALA A 68 149.97 -32.59 -70.43
N PHE A 69 150.23 -31.76 -69.40
CA PHE A 69 149.22 -30.82 -68.87
C PHE A 69 148.96 -29.65 -69.81
N SER A 70 149.98 -29.10 -70.47
CA SER A 70 149.87 -28.01 -71.44
C SER A 70 149.08 -28.45 -72.67
N THR A 71 149.37 -29.63 -73.23
CA THR A 71 148.64 -30.19 -74.37
C THR A 71 147.18 -30.54 -74.04
N SER A 72 146.91 -31.04 -72.82
CA SER A 72 145.54 -31.32 -72.38
C SER A 72 144.73 -30.05 -72.05
N LEU A 73 145.34 -29.03 -71.45
CA LEU A 73 144.70 -27.71 -71.26
C LEU A 73 144.43 -27.02 -72.60
N LEU A 74 145.36 -27.10 -73.55
CA LEU A 74 145.17 -26.58 -74.91
C LEU A 74 144.02 -27.32 -75.64
N ALA A 75 143.91 -28.64 -75.48
CA ALA A 75 142.80 -29.43 -76.03
C ALA A 75 141.44 -29.06 -75.41
N VAL A 76 141.38 -28.81 -74.10
CA VAL A 76 140.15 -28.33 -73.42
C VAL A 76 139.82 -26.89 -73.84
N LEU A 77 140.82 -26.02 -73.98
CA LEU A 77 140.63 -24.63 -74.44
C LEU A 77 140.10 -24.59 -75.88
N ILE A 78 140.69 -25.38 -76.79
CA ILE A 78 140.22 -25.52 -78.18
C ILE A 78 138.82 -26.14 -78.22
N GLY A 79 138.51 -27.11 -77.34
CA GLY A 79 137.17 -27.69 -77.22
C GLY A 79 136.10 -26.70 -76.73
N VAL A 80 136.43 -25.86 -75.74
CA VAL A 80 135.50 -24.85 -75.20
C VAL A 80 135.31 -23.69 -76.20
N VAL A 81 136.35 -23.30 -76.94
CA VAL A 81 136.23 -22.31 -78.03
C VAL A 81 135.42 -22.87 -79.20
N ALA A 82 135.53 -24.17 -79.51
CA ALA A 82 134.75 -24.82 -80.57
C ALA A 82 133.26 -24.99 -80.23
N ILE A 83 132.91 -25.27 -78.96
CA ILE A 83 131.51 -25.43 -78.53
C ILE A 83 130.84 -24.07 -78.24
N SER A 84 131.60 -23.06 -77.81
CA SER A 84 131.05 -21.70 -77.69
C SER A 84 130.87 -21.01 -79.06
N SER A 85 131.63 -21.39 -80.09
CA SER A 85 131.46 -20.84 -81.45
C SER A 85 130.23 -21.36 -82.21
N THR A 86 129.47 -22.33 -81.70
CA THR A 86 128.20 -22.77 -82.29
C THR A 86 126.99 -21.94 -81.83
N GLY A 87 127.18 -21.04 -80.85
CA GLY A 87 126.13 -20.19 -80.30
C GLY A 87 126.01 -18.79 -80.92
N THR A 88 126.92 -18.38 -81.81
CA THR A 88 127.00 -16.99 -82.30
C THR A 88 127.29 -16.87 -83.79
N ILE A 89 126.78 -17.79 -84.61
CA ILE A 89 126.69 -17.62 -86.06
C ILE A 89 125.21 -17.50 -86.46
N SER A 90 124.82 -16.24 -86.64
CA SER A 90 123.80 -15.70 -87.55
C SER A 90 122.35 -16.20 -87.41
N ILE A 91 121.36 -15.49 -86.89
CA ILE A 91 121.15 -14.04 -86.60
C ILE A 91 121.34 -13.10 -87.82
N VAL A 92 121.71 -13.64 -88.99
CA VAL A 92 121.72 -12.90 -90.28
C VAL A 92 120.87 -13.60 -91.35
N GLU A 93 120.10 -14.62 -90.95
CA GLU A 93 118.87 -15.03 -91.62
C GLU A 93 117.62 -14.64 -90.79
N ASP A 94 117.79 -13.54 -90.04
CA ASP A 94 116.73 -12.61 -89.74
C ASP A 94 116.47 -11.74 -91.00
N LEU A 95 115.28 -11.12 -91.09
CA LEU A 95 114.84 -10.21 -92.15
C LEU A 95 114.40 -10.78 -93.52
N LYS A 96 114.29 -12.11 -93.70
CA LYS A 96 113.44 -12.68 -94.78
C LYS A 96 112.14 -13.30 -94.27
N THR A 97 111.39 -12.38 -93.66
CA THR A 97 109.97 -12.16 -93.99
C THR A 97 109.03 -13.30 -93.57
N SER A 98 108.48 -13.30 -92.35
CA SER A 98 107.72 -12.15 -91.80
C SER A 98 106.84 -11.47 -92.87
N ASN A 99 106.23 -12.26 -93.77
CA ASN A 99 105.15 -11.80 -94.66
C ASN A 99 104.02 -12.86 -94.83
N ALA A 100 104.31 -14.16 -94.63
CA ALA A 100 103.29 -15.22 -94.69
C ALA A 100 102.44 -15.37 -93.41
N ARG A 101 102.85 -14.77 -92.27
CA ARG A 101 102.08 -14.79 -91.01
C ARG A 101 101.15 -13.57 -90.83
N ALA A 102 101.13 -12.62 -91.78
CA ALA A 102 100.30 -11.42 -91.72
C ALA A 102 98.94 -11.54 -92.45
N HIS A 103 98.76 -12.49 -93.38
CA HIS A 103 97.52 -12.58 -94.15
C HIS A 103 96.43 -13.49 -93.55
N ARG A 104 96.78 -14.52 -92.77
CA ARG A 104 95.79 -15.37 -92.09
C ARG A 104 95.29 -14.80 -90.76
N ARG A 105 96.12 -14.06 -90.00
CA ARG A 105 95.69 -13.42 -88.74
C ARG A 105 94.82 -12.15 -88.94
N ARG A 106 94.85 -11.53 -90.13
CA ARG A 106 94.01 -10.34 -90.44
C ARG A 106 92.55 -10.68 -90.72
N LYS A 107 92.26 -11.82 -91.37
CA LYS A 107 90.88 -12.24 -91.67
C LYS A 107 90.10 -12.70 -90.44
N ASP A 108 90.76 -13.38 -89.50
CA ASP A 108 90.09 -13.85 -88.26
C ASP A 108 89.92 -12.72 -87.24
N ALA A 109 90.81 -11.71 -87.24
CA ALA A 109 90.70 -10.53 -86.37
C ALA A 109 89.65 -9.50 -86.85
N GLU A 110 89.40 -9.38 -88.17
CA GLU A 110 88.35 -8.48 -88.68
C GLU A 110 86.92 -9.01 -88.43
N GLN A 111 86.70 -10.33 -88.44
CA GLN A 111 85.40 -10.91 -88.07
C GLN A 111 85.14 -10.88 -86.56
N ALA A 112 86.17 -11.00 -85.72
CA ALA A 112 86.04 -10.81 -84.28
C ALA A 112 85.77 -9.35 -83.89
N LYS A 113 86.37 -8.38 -84.60
CA LYS A 113 86.15 -6.95 -84.35
C LYS A 113 84.75 -6.49 -84.77
N ARG A 114 84.21 -6.94 -85.91
CA ARG A 114 82.82 -6.60 -86.31
C ARG A 114 81.77 -7.13 -85.34
N ARG A 115 81.94 -8.35 -84.79
CA ARG A 115 81.05 -8.89 -83.75
C ARG A 115 81.17 -8.16 -82.41
N ALA A 116 82.37 -7.70 -82.04
CA ALA A 116 82.59 -6.92 -80.82
C ALA A 116 82.08 -5.47 -80.95
N ASP A 117 82.15 -4.86 -82.13
CA ASP A 117 81.59 -3.53 -82.40
C ASP A 117 80.05 -3.57 -82.53
N GLU A 118 79.46 -4.64 -83.10
CA GLU A 118 78.01 -4.88 -83.09
C GLU A 118 77.47 -5.15 -81.67
N GLN A 119 78.17 -5.94 -80.84
CA GLN A 119 77.79 -6.16 -79.45
C GLN A 119 77.98 -4.90 -78.58
N ARG A 120 78.96 -4.04 -78.87
CA ARG A 120 79.10 -2.74 -78.19
C ARG A 120 78.04 -1.73 -78.61
N ALA A 121 77.63 -1.71 -79.87
CA ALA A 121 76.53 -0.88 -80.35
C ALA A 121 75.20 -1.32 -79.72
N GLN A 122 74.88 -2.62 -79.72
CA GLN A 122 73.69 -3.16 -79.04
C GLN A 122 73.73 -2.98 -77.52
N ALA A 123 74.91 -3.09 -76.89
CA ALA A 123 75.04 -2.83 -75.46
C ALA A 123 74.98 -1.34 -75.10
N GLN A 124 75.32 -0.42 -76.01
CA GLN A 124 75.13 1.02 -75.81
C GLN A 124 73.69 1.45 -76.05
N GLU A 125 73.02 0.88 -77.05
CA GLU A 125 71.59 1.08 -77.32
C GLU A 125 70.72 0.52 -76.17
N ALA A 126 70.96 -0.72 -75.74
CA ALA A 126 70.28 -1.29 -74.57
C ALA A 126 70.57 -0.55 -73.26
N LYS A 127 71.73 0.12 -73.14
CA LYS A 127 72.07 0.91 -71.95
C LYS A 127 71.44 2.31 -71.99
N ALA A 128 71.24 2.87 -73.18
CA ALA A 128 70.46 4.10 -73.38
C ALA A 128 68.97 3.85 -73.12
N GLU A 129 68.38 2.78 -73.68
CA GLU A 129 66.99 2.39 -73.40
C GLU A 129 66.77 2.03 -71.92
N ALA A 130 67.74 1.37 -71.27
CA ALA A 130 67.65 1.09 -69.83
C ALA A 130 67.87 2.34 -68.95
N GLN A 131 68.54 3.39 -69.45
CA GLN A 131 68.62 4.67 -68.75
C GLN A 131 67.34 5.48 -68.91
N ASP A 132 66.76 5.56 -70.10
CA ASP A 132 65.49 6.24 -70.35
C ASP A 132 64.34 5.56 -69.59
N ALA A 133 64.27 4.22 -69.61
CA ALA A 133 63.27 3.47 -68.85
C ALA A 133 63.45 3.61 -67.33
N ARG A 134 64.69 3.80 -66.85
CA ARG A 134 64.98 4.05 -65.44
C ARG A 134 64.61 5.47 -65.05
N GLU A 135 64.84 6.46 -65.90
CA GLU A 135 64.49 7.86 -65.64
C GLU A 135 62.96 8.06 -65.70
N GLU A 136 62.26 7.39 -66.60
CA GLU A 136 60.79 7.32 -66.60
C GLU A 136 60.23 6.58 -65.37
N ALA A 137 60.85 5.47 -64.96
CA ALA A 137 60.44 4.74 -63.76
C ALA A 137 60.72 5.53 -62.47
N GLU A 138 61.85 6.24 -62.38
CA GLU A 138 62.19 7.12 -61.26
C GLU A 138 61.25 8.34 -61.23
N THR A 139 60.86 8.89 -62.38
CA THR A 139 59.88 10.00 -62.47
C THR A 139 58.46 9.54 -62.14
N LEU A 140 58.06 8.34 -62.59
CA LEU A 140 56.77 7.75 -62.26
C LEU A 140 56.72 7.37 -60.77
N ALA A 141 57.80 6.80 -60.23
CA ALA A 141 57.92 6.48 -58.81
C ALA A 141 57.90 7.76 -57.95
N ALA A 142 58.58 8.82 -58.36
CA ALA A 142 58.53 10.12 -57.69
C ALA A 142 57.12 10.73 -57.73
N LYS A 143 56.42 10.69 -58.87
CA LYS A 143 55.02 11.16 -58.99
C LYS A 143 54.03 10.29 -58.21
N LEU A 144 54.24 8.98 -58.15
CA LEU A 144 53.42 8.06 -57.35
C LEU A 144 53.69 8.27 -55.86
N GLN A 145 54.93 8.55 -55.46
CA GLN A 145 55.30 8.87 -54.09
C GLN A 145 54.78 10.25 -53.67
N GLU A 146 54.80 11.25 -54.56
CA GLU A 146 54.20 12.58 -54.35
C GLU A 146 52.68 12.47 -54.21
N ARG A 147 51.99 11.77 -55.11
CA ARG A 147 50.54 11.53 -54.99
C ARG A 147 50.16 10.70 -53.77
N ALA A 148 51.00 9.73 -53.38
CA ALA A 148 50.80 8.96 -52.16
C ALA A 148 50.99 9.85 -50.92
N ALA A 149 51.99 10.73 -50.91
CA ALA A 149 52.21 11.69 -49.83
C ALA A 149 51.10 12.76 -49.76
N GLU A 150 50.60 13.26 -50.89
CA GLU A 150 49.45 14.16 -50.96
C GLU A 150 48.17 13.48 -50.44
N ARG A 151 47.90 12.23 -50.86
CA ARG A 151 46.76 11.44 -50.37
C ARG A 151 46.89 11.12 -48.89
N ASP A 152 48.08 10.77 -48.41
CA ASP A 152 48.35 10.51 -46.98
C ASP A 152 48.18 11.79 -46.15
N ALA A 153 48.66 12.94 -46.64
CA ALA A 153 48.46 14.23 -46.01
C ALA A 153 46.98 14.67 -45.99
N GLN A 154 46.23 14.43 -47.07
CA GLN A 154 44.78 14.69 -47.13
C GLN A 154 44.00 13.77 -46.18
N LEU A 155 44.33 12.47 -46.14
CA LEU A 155 43.75 11.51 -45.21
C LEU A 155 44.09 11.89 -43.76
N SER A 156 45.33 12.26 -43.47
CA SER A 156 45.78 12.71 -42.15
C SER A 156 45.07 13.98 -41.71
N LYS A 157 44.91 14.96 -42.61
CA LYS A 157 44.15 16.18 -42.33
C LYS A 157 42.69 15.87 -42.04
N LYS A 158 42.04 15.03 -42.86
CA LYS A 158 40.64 14.64 -42.67
C LYS A 158 40.44 13.84 -41.37
N ALA A 159 41.37 12.94 -41.06
CA ALA A 159 41.38 12.20 -39.80
C ALA A 159 41.56 13.15 -38.60
N SER A 160 42.40 14.19 -38.70
CA SER A 160 42.54 15.20 -37.65
C SER A 160 41.28 16.05 -37.49
N GLU A 161 40.57 16.38 -38.57
CA GLU A 161 39.26 17.06 -38.52
C GLU A 161 38.23 16.20 -37.79
N TYR A 162 38.12 14.92 -38.14
CA TYR A 162 37.24 13.97 -37.44
C TYR A 162 37.63 13.79 -35.98
N SER A 163 38.93 13.65 -35.68
CA SER A 163 39.42 13.58 -34.29
C SER A 163 38.97 14.79 -33.48
N SER A 164 39.07 16.00 -34.03
CA SER A 164 38.65 17.22 -33.32
C SER A 164 37.13 17.26 -33.08
N VAL A 165 36.33 16.80 -34.04
CA VAL A 165 34.87 16.70 -33.89
C VAL A 165 34.50 15.61 -32.88
N MET A 166 35.19 14.47 -32.92
CA MET A 166 35.03 13.36 -31.98
C MET A 166 35.42 13.77 -30.55
N GLU A 167 36.45 14.61 -30.37
CA GLU A 167 36.81 15.17 -29.06
C GLU A 167 35.71 16.06 -28.49
N LYS A 168 35.05 16.88 -29.33
CA LYS A 168 33.90 17.70 -28.90
C LYS A 168 32.70 16.83 -28.52
N ALA A 169 32.38 15.82 -29.34
CA ALA A 169 31.35 14.85 -29.02
C ALA A 169 31.65 14.08 -27.72
N ALA A 170 32.90 13.67 -27.51
CA ALA A 170 33.36 13.02 -26.28
C ALA A 170 33.29 13.94 -25.05
N SER A 171 33.39 15.26 -25.24
CA SER A 171 33.19 16.25 -24.18
C SER A 171 31.73 16.57 -23.87
N GLY A 172 30.79 15.95 -24.58
CA GLY A 172 29.35 16.07 -24.35
C GLY A 172 28.59 16.83 -25.42
N ASP A 173 29.25 17.52 -26.37
CA ASP A 173 28.56 18.25 -27.44
C ASP A 173 28.11 17.30 -28.55
N LEU A 174 26.88 16.80 -28.46
CA LEU A 174 26.30 15.85 -29.43
C LEU A 174 25.71 16.56 -30.66
N THR A 175 25.70 17.89 -30.70
CA THR A 175 25.21 18.67 -31.86
C THR A 175 26.24 18.72 -33.00
N VAL A 176 27.49 18.35 -32.72
CA VAL A 176 28.56 18.39 -33.71
C VAL A 176 28.36 17.35 -34.82
N ARG A 177 28.76 17.70 -36.04
CA ARG A 177 28.74 16.80 -37.20
C ARG A 177 30.08 16.82 -37.92
N ALA A 178 30.60 15.64 -38.24
CA ALA A 178 31.76 15.49 -39.09
C ALA A 178 31.37 15.84 -40.54
N ASN A 179 32.21 16.63 -41.22
CA ASN A 179 32.01 16.88 -42.65
C ASN A 179 32.37 15.62 -43.43
N SER A 180 31.36 14.85 -43.86
CA SER A 180 31.54 13.58 -44.57
C SER A 180 32.11 13.72 -45.99
N SER A 181 32.19 14.92 -46.55
CA SER A 181 32.77 15.09 -47.89
C SER A 181 34.30 14.92 -47.86
N SER A 182 34.80 13.88 -48.52
CA SER A 182 36.22 13.58 -48.69
C SER A 182 36.52 13.00 -50.09
N ASP A 183 37.72 13.26 -50.60
CA ASP A 183 38.24 12.62 -51.83
C ASP A 183 38.56 11.13 -51.65
N SER A 184 38.41 10.60 -50.43
CA SER A 184 38.53 9.17 -50.10
C SER A 184 37.19 8.61 -49.64
N ASP A 185 36.63 7.68 -50.41
CA ASP A 185 35.37 6.98 -50.09
C ASP A 185 35.36 6.42 -48.65
N ALA A 186 36.48 5.84 -48.20
CA ALA A 186 36.61 5.32 -46.84
C ALA A 186 36.49 6.40 -45.74
N MET A 187 36.94 7.63 -45.99
CA MET A 187 36.77 8.74 -45.04
C MET A 187 35.36 9.30 -45.11
N THR A 188 34.71 9.25 -46.26
CA THR A 188 33.29 9.61 -46.41
C THR A 188 32.41 8.67 -45.60
N GLU A 189 32.63 7.36 -45.72
CA GLU A 189 31.91 6.33 -44.95
C GLU A 189 32.12 6.48 -43.44
N VAL A 190 33.36 6.72 -42.99
CA VAL A 190 33.65 6.98 -41.56
C VAL A 190 32.92 8.23 -41.04
N GLY A 191 32.88 9.31 -41.82
CA GLY A 191 32.18 10.54 -41.43
C GLY A 191 30.66 10.35 -41.35
N GLN A 192 30.07 9.59 -42.28
CA GLN A 192 28.66 9.23 -42.26
C GLN A 192 28.30 8.34 -41.06
N ALA A 193 29.04 7.25 -40.85
CA ALA A 193 28.83 6.34 -39.73
C ALA A 193 29.00 7.04 -38.37
N PHE A 194 29.96 7.97 -38.26
CA PHE A 194 30.11 8.80 -37.06
C PHE A 194 28.89 9.71 -36.83
N ASN A 195 28.40 10.39 -37.87
CA ASN A 195 27.24 11.26 -37.75
C ASN A 195 25.96 10.49 -37.38
N GLU A 196 25.76 9.30 -37.95
CA GLU A 196 24.65 8.41 -37.58
C GLU A 196 24.73 7.98 -36.11
N MET A 197 25.93 7.61 -35.64
CA MET A 197 26.17 7.26 -34.24
C MET A 197 25.89 8.43 -33.29
N ILE A 198 26.36 9.63 -33.62
CA ILE A 198 26.13 10.82 -32.78
C ILE A 198 24.64 11.20 -32.78
N ALA A 199 23.95 11.14 -33.92
CA ALA A 199 22.51 11.38 -33.97
C ALA A 199 21.72 10.39 -33.10
N ALA A 200 22.09 9.10 -33.11
CA ALA A 200 21.48 8.10 -32.24
C ALA A 200 21.76 8.34 -30.75
N PHE A 201 22.97 8.80 -30.39
CA PHE A 201 23.28 9.18 -29.01
C PHE A 201 22.56 10.46 -28.57
N GLU A 202 22.44 11.45 -29.46
CA GLU A 202 21.70 12.68 -29.22
C GLU A 202 20.23 12.39 -28.94
N GLU A 203 19.58 11.59 -29.79
CA GLU A 203 18.20 11.14 -29.59
C GLU A 203 18.04 10.36 -28.28
N MET A 204 18.99 9.47 -27.95
CA MET A 204 18.96 8.72 -26.70
C MET A 204 19.05 9.64 -25.48
N VAL A 205 19.94 10.63 -25.50
CA VAL A 205 20.09 11.62 -24.42
C VAL A 205 18.83 12.48 -24.30
N ALA A 206 18.26 12.94 -25.42
CA ALA A 206 17.01 13.72 -25.44
C ALA A 206 15.84 12.94 -24.83
N ARG A 207 15.58 11.71 -25.31
CA ARG A 207 14.53 10.83 -24.77
C ARG A 207 14.75 10.49 -23.29
N THR A 208 16.00 10.31 -22.87
CA THR A 208 16.31 10.02 -21.45
C THR A 208 16.06 11.24 -20.57
N ARG A 209 16.30 12.47 -21.06
CA ARG A 209 15.98 13.71 -20.33
C ARG A 209 14.49 13.89 -20.13
N GLU A 210 13.72 13.70 -21.20
CA GLU A 210 12.25 13.76 -21.15
C GLU A 210 11.71 12.74 -20.16
N PHE A 211 12.14 11.47 -20.27
CA PHE A 211 11.76 10.43 -19.32
C PHE A 211 12.13 10.76 -17.87
N ALA A 212 13.31 11.34 -17.62
CA ALA A 212 13.71 11.78 -16.29
C ALA A 212 12.83 12.94 -15.77
N GLY A 213 12.42 13.87 -16.66
CA GLY A 213 11.45 14.92 -16.35
C GLY A 213 10.09 14.36 -15.97
N ASP A 214 9.53 13.47 -16.80
CA ASP A 214 8.26 12.81 -16.53
C ASP A 214 8.27 12.03 -15.21
N VAL A 215 9.37 11.33 -14.91
CA VAL A 215 9.53 10.61 -13.64
C VAL A 215 9.54 11.59 -12.46
N ALA A 216 10.22 12.73 -12.57
CA ALA A 216 10.25 13.75 -11.52
C ALA A 216 8.87 14.38 -11.29
N ASP A 217 8.14 14.73 -12.36
CA ASP A 217 6.81 15.32 -12.28
C ASP A 217 5.78 14.34 -11.71
N ASN A 218 5.72 13.11 -12.24
CA ASN A 218 4.83 12.08 -11.70
C ASN A 218 5.16 11.76 -10.23
N SER A 219 6.43 11.81 -9.83
CA SER A 219 6.81 11.60 -8.43
C SER A 219 6.31 12.74 -7.53
N ARG A 220 6.32 14.00 -7.99
CA ARG A 220 5.74 15.14 -7.25
C ARG A 220 4.22 14.98 -7.09
N ASP A 221 3.53 14.53 -8.12
CA ASP A 221 2.08 14.27 -8.07
C ASP A 221 1.74 13.13 -7.09
N ILE A 222 2.56 12.08 -7.05
CA ILE A 222 2.41 11.00 -6.05
C ILE A 222 2.63 11.54 -4.63
N HIS A 223 3.64 12.39 -4.42
CA HIS A 223 3.90 13.03 -3.12
C HIS A 223 2.68 13.81 -2.62
N ALA A 224 2.09 14.65 -3.47
CA ALA A 224 0.87 15.40 -3.12
C ALA A 224 -0.31 14.46 -2.81
N SER A 225 -0.44 13.35 -3.53
CA SER A 225 -1.47 12.34 -3.27
C SER A 225 -1.26 11.64 -1.93
N VAL A 226 -0.01 11.40 -1.54
CA VAL A 226 0.32 10.80 -0.24
C VAL A 226 -0.06 11.75 0.90
N ASP A 227 0.29 13.04 0.81
CA ASP A 227 -0.10 14.05 1.81
C ASP A 227 -1.64 14.09 2.01
N GLU A 228 -2.42 13.98 0.92
CA GLU A 228 -3.88 13.94 0.99
C GLU A 228 -4.40 12.67 1.69
N ILE A 229 -3.79 11.51 1.40
CA ILE A 229 -4.17 10.24 2.05
C ILE A 229 -3.76 10.24 3.53
N GLU A 230 -2.63 10.86 3.90
CA GLU A 230 -2.23 11.03 5.30
C GLU A 230 -3.26 11.86 6.06
N ALA A 231 -3.68 13.02 5.52
CA ALA A 231 -4.71 13.85 6.12
C ALA A 231 -6.05 13.12 6.27
N ALA A 232 -6.47 12.36 5.25
CA ALA A 232 -7.67 11.53 5.32
C ALA A 232 -7.56 10.44 6.41
N SER A 233 -6.38 9.84 6.57
CA SER A 233 -6.12 8.83 7.61
C SER A 233 -6.19 9.41 9.03
N GLU A 234 -5.71 10.65 9.22
CA GLU A 234 -5.86 11.37 10.49
C GLU A 234 -7.34 11.63 10.82
N GLN A 235 -8.13 12.05 9.83
CA GLN A 235 -9.58 12.28 10.01
C GLN A 235 -10.33 10.98 10.36
N VAL A 236 -9.94 9.86 9.74
CA VAL A 236 -10.47 8.53 10.13
C VAL A 236 -10.12 8.21 11.58
N ALA A 237 -8.88 8.47 12.01
CA ALA A 237 -8.45 8.21 13.39
C ALA A 237 -9.19 9.10 14.42
N GLU A 238 -9.51 10.35 14.08
CA GLU A 238 -10.36 11.22 14.91
C GLU A 238 -11.79 10.67 14.99
N SER A 239 -12.36 10.29 13.84
CA SER A 239 -13.73 9.75 13.78
C SER A 239 -13.88 8.47 14.62
N VAL A 240 -12.86 7.60 14.60
CA VAL A 240 -12.81 6.38 15.42
C VAL A 240 -12.74 6.69 16.92
N GLN A 241 -12.04 7.74 17.33
CA GLN A 241 -12.01 8.19 18.73
C GLN A 241 -13.39 8.70 19.17
N GLU A 242 -14.09 9.44 18.31
CA GLU A 242 -15.45 9.90 18.58
C GLU A 242 -16.44 8.74 18.70
N ILE A 243 -16.33 7.74 17.82
CA ILE A 243 -17.13 6.50 17.89
C ILE A 243 -16.88 5.81 19.23
N SER A 244 -15.61 5.59 19.60
CA SER A 244 -15.25 4.92 20.86
C SER A 244 -15.82 5.66 22.08
N ALA A 245 -15.68 6.99 22.12
CA ALA A 245 -16.25 7.81 23.18
C ALA A 245 -17.80 7.85 23.14
N GLY A 246 -18.40 7.62 21.97
CA GLY A 246 -19.84 7.44 21.79
C GLY A 246 -20.33 6.15 22.41
N THR A 247 -19.68 5.04 22.09
CA THR A 247 -19.93 3.70 22.63
C THR A 247 -19.81 3.67 24.17
N ASP A 248 -18.79 4.30 24.76
CA ASP A 248 -18.65 4.38 26.22
C ASP A 248 -19.83 5.12 26.89
N ARG A 249 -20.30 6.19 26.25
CA ARG A 249 -21.49 6.93 26.71
C ARG A 249 -22.77 6.12 26.54
N GLU A 250 -22.85 5.32 25.48
CA GLU A 250 -23.97 4.43 25.20
C GLU A 250 -24.07 3.35 26.28
N HIS A 251 -22.98 2.65 26.61
CA HIS A 251 -22.93 1.69 27.71
C HIS A 251 -23.43 2.27 29.04
N THR A 252 -22.99 3.48 29.38
CA THR A 252 -23.45 4.14 30.62
C THR A 252 -24.95 4.38 30.61
N ARG A 253 -25.50 4.83 29.47
CA ARG A 253 -26.94 5.09 29.33
C ARG A 253 -27.78 3.81 29.32
N LEU A 254 -27.26 2.73 28.75
CA LEU A 254 -27.92 1.43 28.77
C LEU A 254 -27.97 0.89 30.20
N ALA A 255 -26.91 1.03 30.98
CA ALA A 255 -26.91 0.68 32.40
C ALA A 255 -27.97 1.48 33.18
N ASP A 256 -28.02 2.80 33.00
CA ASP A 256 -29.04 3.66 33.61
C ASP A 256 -30.47 3.23 33.20
N ALA A 257 -30.69 2.88 31.93
CA ALA A 257 -31.98 2.42 31.43
C ALA A 257 -32.40 1.07 32.04
N THR A 258 -31.45 0.15 32.24
CA THR A 258 -31.69 -1.12 32.93
C THR A 258 -32.09 -0.90 34.39
N ASP A 259 -31.44 0.01 35.10
CA ASP A 259 -31.78 0.34 36.50
C ASP A 259 -33.19 0.96 36.60
N GLU A 260 -33.57 1.81 35.65
CA GLU A 260 -34.92 2.39 35.57
C GLU A 260 -35.98 1.31 35.28
N LEU A 261 -35.68 0.34 34.41
CA LEU A 261 -36.59 -0.78 34.13
C LEU A 261 -36.76 -1.72 35.32
N GLN A 262 -35.71 -1.95 36.11
CA GLN A 262 -35.83 -2.69 37.37
C GLN A 262 -36.73 -1.95 38.37
N SER A 263 -36.59 -0.62 38.44
CA SER A 263 -37.45 0.23 39.28
C SER A 263 -38.90 0.19 38.81
N LEU A 264 -39.13 0.24 37.49
CA LEU A 264 -40.46 0.09 36.89
C LEU A 264 -41.08 -1.27 37.20
N SER A 265 -40.31 -2.36 37.07
CA SER A 265 -40.77 -3.71 37.42
C SER A 265 -41.23 -3.78 38.87
N GLY A 266 -40.46 -3.22 39.81
CA GLY A 266 -40.86 -3.14 41.22
C GLY A 266 -42.14 -2.32 41.44
N ALA A 267 -42.31 -1.20 40.73
CA ALA A 267 -43.53 -0.38 40.81
C ALA A 267 -44.76 -1.10 40.24
N VAL A 268 -44.60 -1.84 39.14
CA VAL A 268 -45.64 -2.69 38.53
C VAL A 268 -46.09 -3.77 39.51
N GLU A 269 -45.15 -4.46 40.17
CA GLU A 269 -45.48 -5.45 41.21
C GLU A 269 -46.22 -4.83 42.41
N GLU A 270 -45.84 -3.62 42.84
CA GLU A 270 -46.52 -2.90 43.93
C GLU A 270 -47.96 -2.50 43.55
N VAL A 271 -48.18 -2.08 42.30
CA VAL A 271 -49.51 -1.77 41.78
C VAL A 271 -50.37 -3.03 41.70
N ALA A 272 -49.84 -4.15 41.19
CA ALA A 272 -50.56 -5.43 41.17
C ALA A 272 -50.97 -5.88 42.58
N ALA A 273 -50.05 -5.81 43.55
CA ALA A 273 -50.33 -6.16 44.94
C ALA A 273 -51.42 -5.24 45.55
N SER A 274 -51.37 -3.95 45.26
CA SER A 274 -52.36 -2.97 45.70
C SER A 274 -53.73 -3.24 45.08
N ALA A 275 -53.78 -3.56 43.78
CA ALA A 275 -55.01 -3.90 43.07
C ALA A 275 -55.66 -5.17 43.66
N SER A 276 -54.86 -6.22 43.91
CA SER A 276 -55.33 -7.43 44.60
C SER A 276 -55.88 -7.12 45.99
N GLN A 277 -55.23 -6.25 46.76
CA GLN A 277 -55.74 -5.84 48.07
C GLN A 277 -57.07 -5.06 47.97
N VAL A 278 -57.24 -4.22 46.95
CA VAL A 278 -58.50 -3.52 46.71
C VAL A 278 -59.61 -4.50 46.34
N ALA A 279 -59.36 -5.51 45.50
CA ALA A 279 -60.33 -6.56 45.21
C ALA A 279 -60.79 -7.29 46.48
N ASP A 280 -59.86 -7.70 47.35
CA ASP A 280 -60.19 -8.39 48.60
C ASP A 280 -61.07 -7.53 49.53
N VAL A 281 -60.82 -6.22 49.59
CA VAL A 281 -61.61 -5.28 50.40
C VAL A 281 -62.98 -5.04 49.76
N SER A 282 -63.06 -4.93 48.44
CA SER A 282 -64.30 -4.79 47.68
C SER A 282 -65.20 -6.01 47.88
N ASP A 283 -64.68 -7.23 47.80
CA ASP A 283 -65.45 -8.45 48.04
C ASP A 283 -66.02 -8.49 49.46
N GLN A 284 -65.23 -8.09 50.47
CA GLN A 284 -65.72 -7.96 51.85
C GLN A 284 -66.81 -6.89 51.98
N ALA A 285 -66.69 -5.78 51.25
CA ALA A 285 -67.72 -4.73 51.23
C ALA A 285 -69.01 -5.23 50.56
N ALA A 286 -68.93 -5.98 49.45
CA ALA A 286 -70.09 -6.59 48.81
C ALA A 286 -70.81 -7.58 49.75
N ASP A 287 -70.05 -8.42 50.46
CA ASP A 287 -70.62 -9.37 51.42
C ASP A 287 -71.34 -8.66 52.57
N ARG A 288 -70.74 -7.60 53.12
CA ARG A 288 -71.39 -6.79 54.15
C ARG A 288 -72.58 -6.00 53.65
N GLY A 289 -72.53 -5.49 52.42
CA GLY A 289 -73.66 -4.83 51.76
C GLY A 289 -74.84 -5.78 51.64
N ARG A 290 -74.61 -6.99 51.11
CA ARG A 290 -75.63 -8.06 51.01
C ARG A 290 -76.22 -8.44 52.36
N GLN A 291 -75.37 -8.65 53.36
CA GLN A 291 -75.84 -8.95 54.72
C GLN A 291 -76.69 -7.81 55.30
N GLY A 292 -76.27 -6.56 55.10
CA GLY A 292 -77.04 -5.38 55.52
C GLY A 292 -78.40 -5.31 54.83
N SER A 293 -78.47 -5.64 53.53
CA SER A 293 -79.73 -5.67 52.78
C SER A 293 -80.68 -6.74 53.30
N ASP A 294 -80.17 -7.94 53.61
CA ASP A 294 -80.95 -9.01 54.21
C ASP A 294 -81.51 -8.61 55.59
N ASP A 295 -80.68 -7.98 56.44
CA ASP A 295 -81.09 -7.49 57.76
C ASP A 295 -82.15 -6.37 57.65
N ALA A 296 -81.99 -5.45 56.70
CA ALA A 296 -82.95 -4.37 56.44
C ALA A 296 -84.30 -4.92 55.92
N ALA A 297 -84.28 -5.89 55.00
CA ALA A 297 -85.49 -6.55 54.51
C ALA A 297 -86.25 -7.29 55.62
N ALA A 298 -85.52 -7.93 56.54
CA ALA A 298 -86.10 -8.54 57.73
C ALA A 298 -86.75 -7.49 58.66
N ALA A 299 -86.12 -6.32 58.82
CA ALA A 299 -86.68 -5.23 59.62
C ALA A 299 -87.96 -4.63 58.99
N VAL A 300 -88.03 -4.47 57.66
CA VAL A 300 -89.27 -4.07 56.96
C VAL A 300 -90.41 -5.06 57.22
N THR A 301 -90.11 -6.36 57.19
CA THR A 301 -91.09 -7.41 57.50
C THR A 301 -91.61 -7.26 58.94
N GLN A 302 -90.72 -7.05 59.91
CA GLN A 302 -91.12 -6.82 61.31
C GLN A 302 -91.95 -5.55 61.49
N MET A 303 -91.64 -4.45 60.80
CA MET A 303 -92.45 -3.23 60.86
C MET A 303 -93.86 -3.46 60.32
N THR A 304 -93.99 -4.27 59.27
CA THR A 304 -95.29 -4.67 58.70
C THR A 304 -96.10 -5.49 59.71
N ASP A 305 -95.46 -6.41 60.42
CA ASP A 305 -96.11 -7.19 61.49
C ASP A 305 -96.58 -6.29 62.64
N ILE A 306 -95.75 -5.35 63.10
CA ILE A 306 -96.10 -4.38 64.15
C ILE A 306 -97.27 -3.49 63.72
N GLN A 307 -97.30 -3.06 62.45
CA GLN A 307 -98.42 -2.30 61.91
C GLN A 307 -99.72 -3.12 61.98
N SER A 308 -99.68 -4.39 61.57
CA SER A 308 -100.85 -5.28 61.63
C SER A 308 -101.34 -5.52 63.07
N GLU A 309 -100.43 -5.69 64.03
CA GLU A 309 -100.79 -5.80 65.45
C GLU A 309 -101.41 -4.51 65.99
N THR A 310 -100.88 -3.35 65.59
CA THR A 310 -101.42 -2.04 65.99
C THR A 310 -102.84 -1.83 65.45
N GLU A 311 -103.11 -2.22 64.21
CA GLU A 311 -104.47 -2.18 63.63
C GLU A 311 -105.43 -3.11 64.38
N ALA A 312 -104.97 -4.28 64.83
CA ALA A 312 -105.77 -5.18 65.65
C ALA A 312 -106.12 -4.58 67.02
N VAL A 313 -105.17 -3.92 67.68
CA VAL A 313 -105.39 -3.20 68.96
C VAL A 313 -106.44 -2.10 68.80
N VAL A 314 -106.36 -1.31 67.73
CA VAL A 314 -107.36 -0.27 67.42
C VAL A 314 -108.75 -0.88 67.23
N SER A 315 -108.85 -1.99 66.50
CA SER A 315 -110.11 -2.70 66.29
C SER A 315 -110.72 -3.18 67.61
N GLU A 316 -109.92 -3.77 68.50
CA GLU A 316 -110.36 -4.30 69.79
C GLU A 316 -110.75 -3.17 70.77
N ALA A 317 -110.00 -2.07 70.79
CA ALA A 317 -110.35 -0.88 71.57
C ALA A 317 -111.69 -0.26 71.13
N ASN A 318 -111.94 -0.19 69.82
CA ASN A 318 -113.22 0.29 69.28
C ASN A 318 -114.38 -0.65 69.62
N ALA A 319 -114.17 -1.97 69.58
CA ALA A 319 -115.17 -2.95 70.00
C ALA A 319 -115.53 -2.77 71.49
N LEU A 320 -114.52 -2.60 72.35
CA LEU A 320 -114.71 -2.36 73.78
C LEU A 320 -115.44 -1.02 74.04
N ALA A 321 -115.12 0.03 73.27
CA ALA A 321 -115.84 1.30 73.35
C ALA A 321 -117.33 1.16 72.96
N ALA A 322 -117.64 0.35 71.94
CA ALA A 322 -119.02 0.07 71.55
C ALA A 322 -119.79 -0.71 72.63
N GLU A 323 -119.16 -1.71 73.27
CA GLU A 323 -119.74 -2.46 74.37
C GLU A 323 -119.97 -1.56 75.60
N ALA A 324 -119.02 -0.69 75.93
CA ALA A 324 -119.17 0.28 77.02
C ALA A 324 -120.29 1.30 76.76
N GLN A 325 -120.49 1.74 75.50
CA GLN A 325 -121.66 2.56 75.14
C GLN A 325 -122.98 1.80 75.30
N GLU A 326 -123.00 0.49 75.07
CA GLU A 326 -124.19 -0.32 75.32
C GLU A 326 -124.50 -0.43 76.81
N ILE A 327 -123.46 -0.59 77.65
CA ILE A 327 -123.60 -0.55 79.11
C ILE A 327 -124.15 0.81 79.55
N ARG A 328 -123.64 1.94 79.03
CA ARG A 328 -124.18 3.28 79.35
C ARG A 328 -125.68 3.35 79.09
N ARG A 329 -126.15 2.87 77.94
CA ARG A 329 -127.59 2.85 77.61
C ARG A 329 -128.43 2.03 78.59
N VAL A 330 -127.86 0.94 79.11
CA VAL A 330 -128.53 0.10 80.13
C VAL A 330 -128.57 0.82 81.47
N VAL A 331 -127.47 1.49 81.86
CA VAL A 331 -127.39 2.29 83.09
C VAL A 331 -128.39 3.46 83.05
N ASP A 332 -128.48 4.18 81.93
CA ASP A 332 -129.46 5.25 81.71
C ASP A 332 -130.90 4.75 81.90
N LEU A 333 -131.22 3.57 81.35
CA LEU A 333 -132.52 2.94 81.51
C LEU A 333 -132.79 2.56 82.97
N ILE A 334 -131.79 2.07 83.70
CA ILE A 334 -131.92 1.73 85.12
C ILE A 334 -132.16 3.02 85.93
N ASN A 335 -131.43 4.10 85.66
CA ASN A 335 -131.67 5.42 86.26
C ASN A 335 -133.12 5.89 86.01
N ASP A 336 -133.60 5.84 84.77
CA ASP A 336 -134.98 6.19 84.42
C ASP A 336 -136.03 5.35 85.18
N ILE A 337 -135.80 4.04 85.31
CA ILE A 337 -136.69 3.13 86.06
C ILE A 337 -136.63 3.43 87.56
N THR A 338 -135.44 3.73 88.08
CA THR A 338 -135.20 3.97 89.49
C THR A 338 -135.80 5.30 89.93
N ASP A 339 -135.68 6.35 89.12
CA ASP A 339 -136.36 7.63 89.32
C ASP A 339 -137.89 7.52 89.29
N GLN A 340 -138.43 6.72 88.36
CA GLN A 340 -139.87 6.40 88.36
C GLN A 340 -140.28 5.63 89.61
N THR A 341 -139.45 4.68 90.05
CA THR A 341 -139.70 3.88 91.25
C THR A 341 -139.63 4.75 92.51
N HIS A 342 -138.67 5.68 92.58
CA HIS A 342 -138.54 6.67 93.64
C HIS A 342 -139.78 7.58 93.69
N LEU A 343 -140.25 8.08 92.54
CA LEU A 343 -141.47 8.88 92.44
C LEU A 343 -142.73 8.09 92.83
N LEU A 344 -142.83 6.82 92.42
CA LEU A 344 -143.92 5.92 92.81
C LEU A 344 -143.92 5.65 94.31
N ALA A 345 -142.75 5.37 94.89
CA ALA A 345 -142.55 5.16 96.32
C ALA A 345 -142.89 6.43 97.11
N LEU A 346 -142.46 7.60 96.65
CA LEU A 346 -142.79 8.88 97.25
C LEU A 346 -144.31 9.15 97.22
N ASN A 347 -144.98 8.92 96.09
CA ASN A 347 -146.43 9.04 95.98
C ASN A 347 -147.17 8.04 96.89
N ALA A 348 -146.66 6.81 97.00
CA ALA A 348 -147.20 5.79 97.89
C ALA A 348 -147.02 6.15 99.38
N SER A 349 -145.86 6.69 99.77
CA SER A 349 -145.61 7.21 101.13
C SER A 349 -146.54 8.39 101.47
N ILE A 350 -146.79 9.29 100.51
CA ILE A 350 -147.73 10.41 100.68
C ILE A 350 -149.16 9.91 100.86
N GLU A 351 -149.60 8.94 100.06
CA GLU A 351 -150.97 8.41 100.13
C GLU A 351 -151.18 7.52 101.36
N ALA A 352 -150.15 6.78 101.80
CA ALA A 352 -150.14 6.06 103.07
C ALA A 352 -150.26 7.00 104.28
N ALA A 353 -149.60 8.16 104.24
CA ALA A 353 -149.74 9.21 105.27
C ALA A 353 -151.12 9.89 105.28
N ARG A 354 -151.92 9.76 104.21
CA ARG A 354 -153.29 10.29 104.12
C ARG A 354 -154.36 9.32 104.63
N ALA A 355 -154.06 8.03 104.77
CA ALA A 355 -155.04 6.98 105.08
C ALA A 355 -155.36 6.79 106.58
N ASP A 356 -154.88 7.66 107.48
CA ASP A 356 -155.05 7.52 108.95
C ASP A 356 -154.59 6.12 109.43
N GLN A 357 -155.27 5.43 110.37
CA GLN A 357 -154.77 4.21 111.02
C GLN A 357 -154.59 2.96 110.11
N ASP A 358 -155.13 2.93 108.89
CA ASP A 358 -155.03 1.78 107.98
C ASP A 358 -153.79 1.83 107.04
N GLY A 359 -153.02 2.93 107.06
CA GLY A 359 -151.90 3.19 106.14
C GLY A 359 -150.49 2.85 106.64
N ASP A 360 -150.30 2.62 107.95
CA ASP A 360 -148.97 2.51 108.59
C ASP A 360 -148.07 1.40 108.00
N GLY A 361 -148.64 0.23 107.66
CA GLY A 361 -147.88 -0.86 107.05
C GLY A 361 -147.43 -0.57 105.61
N PHE A 362 -148.22 0.19 104.86
CA PHE A 362 -147.88 0.62 103.49
C PHE A 362 -146.84 1.74 103.50
N ALA A 363 -146.85 2.62 104.51
CA ALA A 363 -145.87 3.69 104.66
C ALA A 363 -144.45 3.14 104.86
N VAL A 364 -144.29 2.07 105.64
CA VAL A 364 -142.99 1.41 105.87
C VAL A 364 -142.45 0.78 104.58
N VAL A 365 -143.30 0.06 103.83
CA VAL A 365 -142.88 -0.55 102.56
C VAL A 365 -142.53 0.52 101.52
N ALA A 366 -143.29 1.61 101.46
CA ALA A 366 -143.00 2.72 100.53
C ALA A 366 -141.68 3.45 100.91
N ALA A 367 -141.36 3.59 102.20
CA ALA A 367 -140.08 4.13 102.65
C ALA A 367 -138.91 3.21 102.27
N GLU A 368 -139.06 1.89 102.44
CA GLU A 368 -138.04 0.90 102.06
C GLU A 368 -137.80 0.91 100.53
N VAL A 369 -138.85 0.96 99.72
CA VAL A 369 -138.74 1.04 98.25
C VAL A 369 -138.08 2.35 97.82
N LYS A 370 -138.32 3.46 98.54
CA LYS A 370 -137.66 4.74 98.30
C LYS A 370 -136.16 4.65 98.59
N GLU A 371 -135.78 4.05 99.72
CA GLU A 371 -134.38 3.85 100.11
C GLU A 371 -133.64 2.93 99.13
N LEU A 372 -134.25 1.81 98.73
CA LEU A 372 -133.74 0.93 97.67
C LEU A 372 -133.54 1.66 96.32
N ALA A 373 -134.45 2.58 95.98
CA ALA A 373 -134.30 3.39 94.77
C ALA A 373 -133.18 4.44 94.90
N GLU A 374 -133.00 5.06 96.07
CA GLU A 374 -131.87 5.95 96.35
C GLU A 374 -130.52 5.20 96.27
N GLU A 375 -130.42 4.03 96.90
CA GLU A 375 -129.21 3.17 96.81
C GLU A 375 -128.94 2.68 95.39
N THR A 376 -130.00 2.36 94.62
CA THR A 376 -129.85 1.94 93.22
C THR A 376 -129.34 3.09 92.36
N ASN A 377 -129.83 4.32 92.54
CA ASN A 377 -129.34 5.52 91.85
C ASN A 377 -127.86 5.80 92.19
N GLU A 378 -127.46 5.70 93.46
CA GLU A 378 -126.04 5.86 93.83
C GLU A 378 -125.16 4.80 93.14
N ALA A 379 -125.62 3.55 93.07
CA ALA A 379 -124.88 2.49 92.40
C ALA A 379 -124.78 2.68 90.88
N THR A 380 -125.84 3.16 90.22
CA THR A 380 -125.81 3.47 88.78
C THR A 380 -124.95 4.67 88.45
N ASP A 381 -124.93 5.72 89.28
CA ASP A 381 -124.02 6.87 89.14
C ASP A 381 -122.54 6.42 89.24
N GLU A 382 -122.25 5.47 90.12
CA GLU A 382 -120.91 4.88 90.26
C GLU A 382 -120.53 4.07 89.01
N ILE A 383 -121.46 3.29 88.44
CA ILE A 383 -121.25 2.56 87.17
C ILE A 383 -121.08 3.53 86.01
N GLU A 384 -121.85 4.61 85.93
CA GLU A 384 -121.74 5.63 84.89
C GLU A 384 -120.33 6.24 84.90
N THR A 385 -119.81 6.59 86.09
CA THR A 385 -118.44 7.06 86.26
C THR A 385 -117.41 6.01 85.77
N LEU A 386 -117.61 4.72 86.07
CA LEU A 386 -116.73 3.66 85.57
C LEU A 386 -116.77 3.55 84.04
N VAL A 387 -117.96 3.64 83.43
CA VAL A 387 -118.13 3.58 81.97
C VAL A 387 -117.50 4.79 81.29
N ASP A 388 -117.63 5.99 81.86
CA ASP A 388 -116.99 7.21 81.38
C ASP A 388 -115.46 7.08 81.38
N ASN A 389 -114.90 6.58 82.48
CA ASN A 389 -113.46 6.33 82.59
C ASN A 389 -112.98 5.27 81.60
N LEU A 390 -113.78 4.22 81.37
CA LEU A 390 -113.47 3.15 80.43
C LEU A 390 -113.47 3.69 78.99
N LEU A 391 -114.49 4.48 78.60
CA LEU A 391 -114.56 5.13 77.30
C LEU A 391 -113.42 6.13 77.07
N SER A 392 -113.06 6.91 78.09
CA SER A 392 -111.88 7.79 78.02
C SER A 392 -110.59 6.99 77.85
N SER A 393 -110.46 5.85 78.52
CA SER A 393 -109.28 5.00 78.43
C SER A 393 -109.15 4.33 77.06
N THR A 394 -110.25 3.80 76.50
CA THR A 394 -110.24 3.25 75.13
C THR A 394 -109.94 4.30 74.08
N GLN A 395 -110.46 5.53 74.24
CA GLN A 395 -110.08 6.62 73.33
C GLN A 395 -108.59 6.92 73.39
N SER A 396 -108.00 6.99 74.59
CA SER A 396 -106.54 7.17 74.73
C SER A 396 -105.74 6.06 74.07
N VAL A 397 -106.19 4.80 74.17
CA VAL A 397 -105.54 3.66 73.50
C VAL A 397 -105.61 3.80 71.97
N VAL A 398 -106.73 4.27 71.42
CA VAL A 398 -106.85 4.54 69.98
C VAL A 398 -105.89 5.64 69.55
N ASP A 399 -105.87 6.77 70.26
CA ASP A 399 -105.00 7.91 69.93
C ASP A 399 -103.50 7.51 69.98
N ASP A 400 -103.09 6.77 71.02
CA ASP A 400 -101.72 6.26 71.16
C ASP A 400 -101.37 5.26 70.04
N SER A 401 -102.32 4.41 69.64
CA SER A 401 -102.13 3.44 68.56
C SER A 401 -102.03 4.10 67.19
N GLU A 402 -102.80 5.17 66.93
CA GLU A 402 -102.66 5.96 65.71
C GLU A 402 -101.29 6.64 65.63
N GLN A 403 -100.79 7.16 66.75
CA GLN A 403 -99.44 7.71 66.82
C GLN A 403 -98.34 6.64 66.62
N MET A 404 -98.54 5.45 67.18
CA MET A 404 -97.67 4.28 66.94
C MET A 404 -97.65 3.93 65.45
N ALA A 405 -98.81 3.83 64.80
CA ALA A 405 -98.91 3.50 63.38
C ALA A 405 -98.17 4.53 62.50
N ALA A 406 -98.30 5.83 62.80
CA ALA A 406 -97.56 6.88 62.10
C ALA A 406 -96.04 6.74 62.29
N THR A 407 -95.60 6.38 63.51
CA THR A 407 -94.18 6.17 63.82
C THR A 407 -93.61 4.95 63.09
N VAL A 408 -94.36 3.84 63.06
CA VAL A 408 -93.99 2.62 62.35
C VAL A 408 -93.90 2.88 60.85
N SER A 409 -94.88 3.59 60.27
CA SER A 409 -94.85 3.95 58.84
C SER A 409 -93.61 4.76 58.47
N SER A 410 -93.25 5.76 59.28
CA SER A 410 -92.01 6.55 59.07
C SER A 410 -90.74 5.70 59.28
N GLY A 411 -90.78 4.75 60.22
CA GLY A 411 -89.72 3.77 60.45
C GLY A 411 -89.50 2.88 59.22
N THR A 412 -90.58 2.34 58.64
CA THR A 412 -90.53 1.53 57.41
C THR A 412 -89.90 2.30 56.26
N GLU A 413 -90.34 3.53 55.99
CA GLU A 413 -89.77 4.37 54.94
C GLU A 413 -88.26 4.60 55.14
N THR A 414 -87.82 4.78 56.39
CA THR A 414 -86.40 4.94 56.72
C THR A 414 -85.59 3.68 56.41
N VAL A 415 -86.13 2.50 56.73
CA VAL A 415 -85.46 1.21 56.46
C VAL A 415 -85.46 0.89 54.97
N GLU A 416 -86.53 1.18 54.24
CA GLU A 416 -86.59 1.03 52.78
C GLU A 416 -85.54 1.90 52.09
N ASN A 417 -85.40 3.15 52.51
CA ASN A 417 -84.33 4.03 52.00
C ASN A 417 -82.93 3.48 52.30
N ALA A 418 -82.72 2.86 53.47
CA ALA A 418 -81.45 2.21 53.80
C ALA A 418 -81.20 0.98 52.93
N LEU A 419 -82.24 0.20 52.60
CA LEU A 419 -82.16 -0.94 51.69
C LEU A 419 -81.70 -0.50 50.30
N THR A 420 -82.33 0.53 49.72
CA THR A 420 -81.92 1.09 48.43
C THR A 420 -80.47 1.58 48.44
N ALA A 421 -80.03 2.26 49.52
CA ALA A 421 -78.64 2.69 49.63
C ALA A 421 -77.64 1.53 49.67
N LEU A 422 -78.02 0.39 50.28
CA LEU A 422 -77.18 -0.81 50.32
C LEU A 422 -77.11 -1.52 48.96
N GLU A 423 -78.20 -1.51 48.20
CA GLU A 423 -78.21 -1.98 46.81
C GLU A 423 -77.28 -1.13 45.92
N GLU A 424 -77.37 0.20 46.01
CA GLU A 424 -76.47 1.13 45.30
C GLU A 424 -74.99 0.91 45.67
N ILE A 425 -74.69 0.62 46.95
CA ILE A 425 -73.33 0.24 47.38
C ILE A 425 -72.89 -1.06 46.69
N GLY A 426 -73.77 -2.05 46.55
CA GLY A 426 -73.48 -3.30 45.86
C GLY A 426 -73.11 -3.09 44.38
N ASP A 427 -73.85 -2.22 43.70
CA ASP A 427 -73.56 -1.84 42.30
C ASP A 427 -72.19 -1.14 42.21
N HIS A 428 -71.93 -0.16 43.07
CA HIS A 428 -70.62 0.53 43.10
C HIS A 428 -69.44 -0.40 43.40
N VAL A 429 -69.62 -1.41 44.26
CA VAL A 429 -68.58 -2.40 44.52
C VAL A 429 -68.31 -3.26 43.29
N THR A 430 -69.35 -3.57 42.51
CA THR A 430 -69.19 -4.27 41.23
C THR A 430 -68.37 -3.44 40.24
N ASP A 431 -68.67 -2.14 40.11
CA ASP A 431 -67.90 -1.21 39.27
C ASP A 431 -66.41 -1.15 39.70
N VAL A 432 -66.15 -1.13 41.01
CA VAL A 432 -64.77 -1.15 41.55
C VAL A 432 -64.06 -2.46 41.19
N ASN A 433 -64.72 -3.60 41.30
CA ASN A 433 -64.13 -4.89 40.92
C ASN A 433 -63.80 -4.97 39.42
N GLU A 434 -64.64 -4.40 38.55
CA GLU A 434 -64.33 -4.28 37.12
C GLU A 434 -63.12 -3.38 36.87
N ALA A 435 -63.02 -2.25 37.58
CA ALA A 435 -61.88 -1.34 37.46
C ALA A 435 -60.58 -1.99 37.94
N VAL A 436 -60.62 -2.81 39.00
CA VAL A 436 -59.46 -3.57 39.49
C VAL A 436 -58.98 -4.58 38.44
N GLN A 437 -59.87 -5.29 37.76
CA GLN A 437 -59.50 -6.21 36.68
C GLN A 437 -58.80 -5.48 35.52
N GLN A 438 -59.28 -4.28 35.16
CA GLN A 438 -58.62 -3.46 34.14
C GLN A 438 -57.22 -3.00 34.57
N ILE A 439 -57.02 -2.73 35.86
CA ILE A 439 -55.69 -2.42 36.41
C ILE A 439 -54.78 -3.64 36.31
N ASP A 440 -55.28 -4.84 36.62
CA ASP A 440 -54.53 -6.10 36.52
C ASP A 440 -54.05 -6.34 35.07
N ASP A 441 -54.96 -6.26 34.11
CA ASP A 441 -54.66 -6.38 32.67
C ASP A 441 -53.60 -5.34 32.21
N ALA A 442 -53.72 -4.10 32.68
CA ALA A 442 -52.78 -3.03 32.34
C ALA A 442 -51.40 -3.27 32.96
N THR A 443 -51.36 -3.82 34.17
CA THR A 443 -50.12 -4.12 34.90
C THR A 443 -49.38 -5.29 34.25
N ASP A 444 -50.10 -6.33 33.83
CA ASP A 444 -49.55 -7.44 33.03
C ASP A 444 -48.97 -6.96 31.68
N ALA A 445 -49.68 -6.06 30.99
CA ALA A 445 -49.20 -5.49 29.74
C ALA A 445 -47.94 -4.63 29.95
N GLN A 446 -47.86 -3.88 31.06
CA GLN A 446 -46.68 -3.12 31.44
C GLN A 446 -45.48 -4.02 31.73
N ALA A 447 -45.68 -5.13 32.45
CA ALA A 447 -44.64 -6.10 32.73
C ALA A 447 -44.06 -6.69 31.43
N ALA A 448 -44.93 -7.13 30.50
CA ALA A 448 -44.50 -7.66 29.21
C ALA A 448 -43.75 -6.62 28.35
N SER A 449 -44.17 -5.35 28.41
CA SER A 449 -43.48 -4.25 27.73
C SER A 449 -42.11 -3.95 28.34
N ALA A 450 -41.98 -4.05 29.66
CA ALA A 450 -40.70 -3.90 30.37
C ALA A 450 -39.72 -5.00 29.94
N ASP A 451 -40.14 -6.27 29.93
CA ASP A 451 -39.32 -7.40 29.48
C ASP A 451 -38.85 -7.26 28.03
N THR A 452 -39.75 -6.81 27.15
CA THR A 452 -39.40 -6.53 25.74
C THR A 452 -38.35 -5.41 25.66
N THR A 453 -38.46 -4.40 26.52
CA THR A 453 -37.50 -3.28 26.56
C THR A 453 -36.13 -3.73 27.07
N VAL A 454 -36.09 -4.59 28.08
CA VAL A 454 -34.84 -5.22 28.54
C VAL A 454 -34.16 -5.97 27.40
N SER A 455 -34.92 -6.79 26.66
CA SER A 455 -34.37 -7.53 25.50
C SER A 455 -33.79 -6.60 24.42
N MET A 456 -34.44 -5.46 24.16
CA MET A 456 -33.92 -4.46 23.22
C MET A 456 -32.64 -3.79 23.73
N ILE A 457 -32.52 -3.56 25.04
CA ILE A 457 -31.30 -3.02 25.65
C ILE A 457 -30.14 -4.00 25.50
N GLU A 458 -30.38 -5.30 25.75
CA GLU A 458 -29.37 -6.36 25.55
C GLU A 458 -28.88 -6.40 24.09
N GLU A 459 -29.79 -6.28 23.11
CA GLU A 459 -29.42 -6.21 21.68
C GLU A 459 -28.58 -4.97 21.35
N ILE A 460 -28.89 -3.81 21.95
CA ILE A 460 -28.08 -2.60 21.75
C ILE A 460 -26.72 -2.74 22.41
N GLU A 461 -26.61 -3.40 23.56
CA GLU A 461 -25.34 -3.68 24.22
C GLU A 461 -24.42 -4.53 23.33
N ASP A 462 -24.96 -5.59 22.71
CA ASP A 462 -24.25 -6.43 21.74
C ASP A 462 -23.76 -5.61 20.53
N ILE A 463 -24.62 -4.73 19.98
CA ILE A 463 -24.25 -3.83 18.87
C ILE A 463 -23.15 -2.85 19.30
N SER A 464 -23.22 -2.32 20.51
CA SER A 464 -22.23 -1.38 21.04
C SER A 464 -20.87 -2.06 21.19
N GLU A 465 -20.83 -3.30 21.68
CA GLU A 465 -19.59 -4.10 21.77
C GLU A 465 -19.01 -4.41 20.37
N GLN A 466 -19.87 -4.73 19.40
CA GLN A 466 -19.46 -4.89 18.01
C GLN A 466 -18.86 -3.60 17.43
N ASN A 467 -19.51 -2.45 17.64
CA ASN A 467 -19.02 -1.14 17.20
C ASN A 467 -17.65 -0.81 17.81
N SER A 468 -17.43 -1.13 19.08
CA SER A 468 -16.13 -0.97 19.75
C SER A 468 -15.04 -1.80 19.07
N SER A 469 -15.32 -3.07 18.77
CA SER A 469 -14.41 -3.98 18.08
C SER A 469 -14.11 -3.52 16.64
N GLU A 470 -15.11 -3.05 15.91
CA GLU A 470 -14.96 -2.50 14.57
C GLU A 470 -14.14 -1.21 14.58
N ALA A 471 -14.42 -0.30 15.51
CA ALA A 471 -13.65 0.93 15.72
C ALA A 471 -12.17 0.63 16.00
N ALA A 472 -11.89 -0.35 16.87
CA ALA A 472 -10.51 -0.79 17.15
C ALA A 472 -9.82 -1.36 15.88
N SER A 473 -10.55 -2.11 15.06
CA SER A 473 -10.04 -2.68 13.81
C SER A 473 -9.75 -1.60 12.78
N VAL A 474 -10.63 -0.61 12.63
CA VAL A 474 -10.43 0.54 11.74
C VAL A 474 -9.26 1.41 12.22
N SER A 475 -9.11 1.62 13.54
CA SER A 475 -7.95 2.32 14.11
C SER A 475 -6.63 1.64 13.73
N ALA A 476 -6.57 0.32 13.88
CA ALA A 476 -5.38 -0.46 13.53
C ALA A 476 -5.07 -0.40 12.03
N ALA A 477 -6.11 -0.45 11.18
CA ALA A 477 -5.96 -0.31 9.74
C ALA A 477 -5.45 1.08 9.34
N ALA A 478 -5.99 2.15 9.93
CA ALA A 478 -5.53 3.52 9.71
C ALA A 478 -4.06 3.71 10.12
N GLN A 479 -3.65 3.17 11.28
CA GLN A 479 -2.25 3.21 11.72
C GLN A 479 -1.32 2.45 10.76
N GLN A 480 -1.73 1.28 10.28
CA GLN A 480 -0.96 0.51 9.30
C GLN A 480 -0.88 1.25 7.95
N GLN A 481 -1.95 1.94 7.54
CA GLN A 481 -1.97 2.76 6.34
C GLN A 481 -0.97 3.91 6.45
N THR A 482 -0.98 4.68 7.54
CA THR A 482 0.02 5.74 7.78
C THR A 482 1.45 5.20 7.75
N ALA A 483 1.71 4.05 8.36
CA ALA A 483 3.03 3.42 8.30
C ALA A 483 3.45 3.05 6.86
N SER A 484 2.51 2.54 6.06
CA SER A 484 2.76 2.18 4.67
C SER A 484 2.98 3.41 3.78
N LEU A 485 2.30 4.52 4.06
CA LEU A 485 2.49 5.79 3.34
C LEU A 485 3.89 6.35 3.59
N SER A 486 4.42 6.26 4.80
CA SER A 486 5.80 6.65 5.08
C SER A 486 6.81 5.92 4.18
N ASP A 487 6.63 4.62 3.91
CA ASP A 487 7.50 3.85 3.01
C ASP A 487 7.36 4.32 1.55
N VAL A 488 6.15 4.69 1.14
CA VAL A 488 5.87 5.25 -0.20
C VAL A 488 6.53 6.61 -0.35
N THR A 489 6.35 7.52 0.62
CA THR A 489 6.98 8.85 0.68
C THR A 489 8.50 8.75 0.54
N ASP A 490 9.12 7.83 1.28
CA ASP A 490 10.55 7.54 1.18
C ASP A 490 10.95 7.03 -0.22
N GLY A 491 10.14 6.15 -0.81
CA GLY A 491 10.32 5.61 -2.15
C GLY A 491 10.28 6.68 -3.23
N VAL A 492 9.27 7.55 -3.17
CA VAL A 492 9.03 8.66 -4.10
C VAL A 492 10.14 9.70 -3.97
N THR A 493 10.54 10.06 -2.75
CA THR A 493 11.66 10.98 -2.51
C THR A 493 12.95 10.46 -3.15
N ARG A 494 13.26 9.17 -2.98
CA ARG A 494 14.42 8.55 -3.65
C ARG A 494 14.30 8.55 -5.18
N LEU A 495 13.10 8.48 -5.74
CA LEU A 495 12.87 8.51 -7.18
C LEU A 495 13.09 9.92 -7.74
N VAL A 496 12.60 10.95 -7.04
CA VAL A 496 12.87 12.36 -7.35
C VAL A 496 14.38 12.62 -7.33
N ASP A 497 15.07 12.25 -6.25
CA ASP A 497 16.53 12.46 -6.13
C ASP A 497 17.31 11.79 -7.27
N ARG A 498 16.89 10.58 -7.69
CA ARG A 498 17.51 9.86 -8.81
C ARG A 498 17.21 10.48 -10.16
N ALA A 499 15.98 10.97 -10.37
CA ALA A 499 15.59 11.66 -11.58
C ALA A 499 16.35 12.99 -11.72
N ASP A 500 16.45 13.77 -10.65
CA ASP A 500 17.24 15.01 -10.59
C ASP A 500 18.73 14.72 -10.84
N THR A 501 19.31 13.69 -10.20
CA THR A 501 20.70 13.28 -10.46
C THR A 501 20.91 12.86 -11.92
N LEU A 502 19.95 12.16 -12.52
CA LEU A 502 20.00 11.76 -13.93
C LEU A 502 19.92 12.98 -14.84
N GLN A 503 19.02 13.93 -14.57
CA GLN A 503 18.96 15.21 -15.29
C GLN A 503 20.28 15.96 -15.21
N ASP A 504 20.88 16.07 -14.01
CA ASP A 504 22.18 16.72 -13.80
C ASP A 504 23.28 16.06 -14.65
N VAL A 505 23.38 14.73 -14.65
CA VAL A 505 24.34 14.02 -15.52
C VAL A 505 24.06 14.30 -17.00
N LEU A 506 22.79 14.31 -17.39
CA LEU A 506 22.40 14.55 -18.77
C LEU A 506 22.67 15.99 -19.20
N THR A 507 22.61 17.00 -18.32
CA THR A 507 22.97 18.40 -18.66
C THR A 507 24.43 18.58 -19.10
N GLY A 508 25.31 17.64 -18.76
CA GLY A 508 26.68 17.60 -19.29
C GLY A 508 26.77 17.35 -20.80
N PHE A 509 25.68 16.91 -21.43
CA PHE A 509 25.58 16.77 -22.87
C PHE A 509 24.88 17.99 -23.51
N THR A 510 25.23 18.35 -24.73
CA THR A 510 24.50 19.35 -25.52
C THR A 510 23.78 18.61 -26.64
N VAL A 511 22.47 18.81 -26.75
CA VAL A 511 21.61 18.24 -27.79
C VAL A 511 20.81 19.37 -28.41
N ASP A 512 20.47 19.25 -29.68
CA ASP A 512 19.61 20.18 -30.39
C ASP A 512 18.16 19.85 -30.05
N SER A 513 17.51 20.74 -29.30
CA SER A 513 16.19 20.51 -28.69
C SER A 513 15.03 20.55 -29.68
N ASP A 514 15.27 20.94 -30.93
CA ASP A 514 14.21 21.29 -31.88
C ASP A 514 13.79 20.14 -32.82
N ASP A 515 14.52 19.01 -32.86
CA ASP A 515 14.26 17.91 -33.82
C ASP A 515 13.49 16.70 -33.23
N TYR A 516 13.21 16.73 -31.92
CA TYR A 516 12.64 15.59 -31.19
C TYR A 516 11.41 15.97 -30.35
N GLU A 517 10.46 16.72 -30.90
CA GLU A 517 9.09 16.75 -30.35
C GLU A 517 8.44 15.38 -30.64
N LEU A 518 8.28 14.56 -29.61
CA LEU A 518 7.41 13.40 -29.69
C LEU A 518 5.95 13.87 -29.68
N ASP A 519 5.17 13.35 -30.63
CA ASP A 519 3.71 13.43 -30.65
C ASP A 519 3.18 12.60 -29.47
N VAL A 520 3.22 13.20 -28.27
CA VAL A 520 2.63 12.61 -27.07
C VAL A 520 1.13 12.69 -27.24
N ASP A 521 0.52 11.56 -27.61
CA ASP A 521 -0.92 11.35 -27.59
C ASP A 521 -1.47 11.72 -26.20
N THR A 522 -2.00 12.94 -26.07
CA THR A 522 -2.65 13.46 -24.88
C THR A 522 -4.03 12.84 -24.67
N SER A 523 -4.17 11.52 -24.81
CA SER A 523 -5.34 10.79 -24.35
C SER A 523 -5.27 10.64 -22.82
N ARG A 524 -5.39 11.78 -22.13
CA ARG A 524 -5.86 11.86 -20.75
C ARG A 524 -7.21 11.15 -20.69
N PRO A 525 -7.38 10.05 -19.93
CA PRO A 525 -8.72 9.64 -19.55
C PRO A 525 -9.22 10.72 -18.59
N ALA A 526 -10.29 11.42 -18.97
CA ALA A 526 -11.01 12.28 -18.05
C ALA A 526 -11.44 11.43 -16.85
N THR A 527 -10.90 11.75 -15.67
CA THR A 527 -11.39 11.23 -14.40
C THR A 527 -12.84 11.69 -14.26
N THR A 528 -13.77 10.83 -14.61
CA THR A 528 -15.18 10.99 -14.27
C THR A 528 -15.28 10.86 -12.76
N ASN A 529 -15.47 11.99 -12.09
CA ASN A 529 -15.96 12.05 -10.72
C ASN A 529 -17.43 11.58 -10.74
N PRO A 530 -17.80 10.45 -10.10
CA PRO A 530 -19.20 10.16 -9.88
C PRO A 530 -19.64 10.98 -8.68
N GLU A 531 -20.43 12.04 -8.94
CA GLU A 531 -21.26 12.64 -7.90
C GLU A 531 -22.12 11.54 -7.27
N LEU A 532 -21.85 11.27 -5.99
CA LEU A 532 -22.76 10.58 -5.10
C LEU A 532 -23.95 11.51 -4.87
N GLU A 533 -25.00 11.34 -5.68
CA GLU A 533 -26.34 11.78 -5.30
C GLU A 533 -26.77 10.95 -4.08
N ALA A 534 -26.77 11.61 -2.92
CA ALA A 534 -27.47 11.14 -1.73
C ALA A 534 -28.98 11.30 -1.98
N ASP A 535 -29.69 10.17 -2.05
CA ASP A 535 -31.13 10.10 -1.85
C ASP A 535 -31.36 10.17 -0.33
N ASP A 536 -32.03 11.23 0.12
CA ASP A 536 -32.68 11.36 1.44
C ASP A 536 -34.01 12.10 1.25
#